data_AF-A0A924G4V2-F1
#
_entry.id   AF-A0A924G4V2-F1
#
_cell.length_a   1.000
_cell.length_b   1.000
_cell.length_c   1.000
_cell.angle_alpha   90.00
_cell.angle_beta   90.00
_cell.angle_gamma   90.00
#
_symmetry.space_group_name_H-M   'P 1'
#
loop_
_entity.id
_entity.type
_entity.pdbx_description
1 polymer ?
#
loop_
_entity_poly.entity_id
_entity_poly.type
_entity_poly.pdbx_seq_one_letter_code
_entity_poly.pdbx_strand_id
1 'polypeptide(L)'
;DLCQMYILAIENNTMEGAYNAVAPTPVSNKHLTLALAKLQRGIFFVAVHVPVFSLKIILGEMSVEVLKSTTVSSYKIEKAGYHFLYPTVETALKQILLK
;
A
#
# COMPACT_ATOMS: atom_id res chain seq x y z
N ASP A 1 -2.45 8.13 -6.71
CA ASP A 1 -1.63 7.47 -7.75
C ASP A 1 -2.42 6.61 -8.71
N LEU A 2 -3.17 5.60 -8.25
CA LEU A 2 -3.86 4.63 -9.12
C LEU A 2 -4.66 5.25 -10.29
N CYS A 3 -5.49 6.28 -10.04
CA CYS A 3 -6.23 6.94 -11.12
C CYS A 3 -5.33 7.64 -12.14
N GLN A 4 -4.20 8.23 -11.71
CA GLN A 4 -3.26 8.84 -12.64
C GLN A 4 -2.48 7.81 -13.45
N MET A 5 -2.22 6.61 -12.88
CA MET A 5 -1.65 5.51 -13.65
C MET A 5 -2.60 5.06 -14.77
N TYR A 6 -3.92 5.04 -14.52
CA TYR A 6 -4.91 4.79 -15.56
C TYR A 6 -4.90 5.88 -16.63
N ILE A 7 -4.85 7.16 -16.24
CA ILE A 7 -4.75 8.28 -17.18
C ILE A 7 -3.50 8.11 -18.05
N LEU A 8 -2.34 7.83 -17.44
CA LEU A 8 -1.09 7.58 -18.17
C LEU A 8 -1.26 6.42 -19.17
N ALA A 9 -1.90 5.32 -18.77
CA ALA A 9 -2.14 4.17 -19.64
C ALA A 9 -3.08 4.49 -20.82
N ILE A 10 -4.04 5.39 -20.63
CA ILE A 10 -4.95 5.85 -21.68
C ILE A 10 -4.24 6.80 -22.66
N GLU A 11 -3.37 7.67 -22.15
CA GLU A 11 -2.69 8.70 -22.94
C GLU A 11 -1.40 8.19 -23.63
N ASN A 12 -0.75 7.18 -23.06
CA ASN A 12 0.51 6.65 -23.56
C ASN A 12 0.31 5.38 -24.39
N ASN A 13 0.21 5.56 -25.72
CA ASN A 13 0.05 4.48 -26.70
C ASN A 13 1.23 3.49 -26.78
N THR A 14 2.33 3.73 -26.07
CA THR A 14 3.49 2.82 -26.03
C THR A 14 3.43 1.83 -24.86
N MET A 15 2.47 1.99 -23.94
CA MET A 15 2.28 1.06 -22.83
C MET A 15 1.65 -0.24 -23.32
N GLU A 16 2.33 -1.37 -23.11
CA GLU A 16 1.86 -2.69 -23.54
C GLU A 16 1.98 -3.73 -22.42
N GLY A 17 0.97 -4.60 -22.33
CA GLY A 17 0.91 -5.70 -21.37
C GLY A 17 0.61 -5.25 -19.93
N ALA A 18 0.93 -6.10 -18.96
CA ALA A 18 0.61 -5.85 -17.55
C ALA A 18 1.57 -4.85 -16.89
N TYR A 19 1.03 -4.02 -15.98
CA TYR A 19 1.78 -3.10 -15.13
C TYR A 19 1.33 -3.25 -13.67
N ASN A 20 2.29 -3.25 -12.74
CA ASN A 20 1.98 -3.29 -11.31
C ASN A 20 1.66 -1.89 -10.81
N ALA A 21 0.41 -1.67 -10.40
CA ALA A 21 -0.03 -0.41 -9.82
C ALA A 21 0.22 -0.38 -8.30
N VAL A 22 1.49 -0.42 -7.92
CA VAL A 22 1.96 -0.39 -6.52
C VAL A 22 2.93 0.78 -6.31
N ALA A 23 3.02 1.29 -5.08
CA ALA A 23 4.00 2.32 -4.72
C ALA A 23 5.45 1.79 -4.81
N PRO A 24 6.45 2.66 -5.04
CA PRO A 24 7.84 2.24 -5.27
C PRO A 24 8.57 1.79 -4.02
N THR A 25 8.01 2.05 -2.84
CA THR A 25 8.58 1.64 -1.56
C THR A 25 7.68 0.57 -0.93
N PRO A 26 7.98 -0.73 -1.12
CA PRO A 26 7.25 -1.80 -0.43
C PRO A 26 7.38 -1.67 1.08
N VAL A 27 6.31 -1.97 1.81
CA VAL A 27 6.28 -1.92 3.28
C VAL A 27 5.67 -3.19 3.84
N SER A 28 6.16 -3.60 5.02
CA SER A 28 5.54 -4.70 5.76
C SER A 28 4.21 -4.26 6.38
N ASN A 29 3.30 -5.21 6.61
CA ASN A 29 2.06 -4.94 7.35
C ASN A 29 2.33 -4.35 8.75
N LYS A 30 3.41 -4.79 9.41
CA LYS A 30 3.87 -4.23 10.69
C LYS A 30 4.18 -2.73 10.57
N HIS A 31 4.94 -2.35 9.55
CA HIS A 31 5.31 -0.95 9.34
C HIS A 31 4.09 -0.08 9.03
N LEU A 32 3.22 -0.52 8.11
CA LEU A 32 1.94 0.15 7.81
C LEU A 32 1.10 0.35 9.09
N THR A 33 0.92 -0.71 9.88
CA THR A 33 0.12 -0.66 11.12
C THR A 33 0.70 0.32 12.13
N LEU A 34 2.01 0.29 12.35
CA LEU A 34 2.68 1.19 13.29
C LEU A 34 2.65 2.66 12.81
N ALA A 35 2.85 2.90 11.52
CA ALA A 35 2.78 4.23 10.93
C ALA A 35 1.37 4.83 11.10
N LEU A 36 0.33 4.03 10.81
CA LEU A 36 -1.07 4.41 10.99
C LEU A 36 -1.39 4.71 12.46
N ALA A 37 -1.04 3.80 13.38
CA ALA A 37 -1.31 3.96 14.81
C ALA A 37 -0.62 5.20 15.38
N LYS A 38 0.66 5.42 15.01
CA LYS A 38 1.42 6.59 15.42
C LYS A 38 0.80 7.90 14.91
N LEU A 39 0.32 7.92 13.67
CA LEU A 39 -0.28 9.12 13.10
C LEU A 39 -1.61 9.47 13.77
N GLN A 40 -2.43 8.47 14.10
CA GLN A 40 -3.77 8.70 14.64
C GLN A 40 -3.81 8.84 16.17
N ARG A 41 -2.88 8.19 16.90
CA ARG A 41 -2.90 8.13 18.37
C ARG A 41 -1.60 8.62 19.02
N GLY A 42 -0.62 9.06 18.25
CA GLY A 42 0.70 9.41 18.77
C GLY A 42 1.37 8.22 19.44
N ILE A 43 1.72 8.35 20.73
CA ILE A 43 2.33 7.29 21.54
C ILE A 43 1.31 6.46 22.33
N PHE A 44 0.01 6.80 22.26
CA PHE A 44 -1.04 6.15 23.05
C PHE A 44 -1.60 4.90 22.35
N PHE A 45 -0.72 3.93 22.09
CA PHE A 45 -1.10 2.60 21.58
C PHE A 45 -0.14 1.51 22.06
N VAL A 46 -0.64 0.28 22.18
CA VAL A 46 0.17 -0.91 22.49
C VAL A 46 0.17 -1.82 21.26
N ALA A 47 1.36 -2.09 20.71
CA ALA A 47 1.51 -3.01 19.60
C ALA A 47 1.54 -4.46 20.11
N VAL A 48 0.43 -5.17 19.95
CA VAL A 48 0.32 -6.60 20.29
C VAL A 48 0.28 -7.43 19.01
N HIS A 49 1.04 -8.51 18.96
CA HIS A 49 0.99 -9.45 17.85
C HIS A 49 -0.30 -10.26 17.91
N VAL A 50 -1.07 -10.28 16.82
CA VAL A 50 -2.30 -11.06 16.73
C VAL A 50 -1.99 -12.44 16.17
N PRO A 51 -2.31 -13.54 16.88
CA PRO A 51 -2.15 -14.89 16.34
C PRO A 51 -2.98 -15.11 15.07
N VAL A 52 -2.44 -15.91 14.15
CA VAL A 52 -3.08 -16.20 12.86
C VAL A 52 -4.46 -16.84 13.02
N PHE A 53 -4.64 -17.76 13.99
CA PHE A 53 -5.93 -18.40 14.23
C PHE A 53 -7.00 -17.40 14.65
N SER A 54 -6.63 -16.40 15.46
CA SER A 54 -7.54 -15.33 15.90
C SER A 54 -8.00 -14.48 14.73
N LEU A 55 -7.09 -14.14 13.80
CA LEU A 55 -7.43 -13.43 12.57
C LEU A 55 -8.41 -14.23 11.71
N LYS A 56 -8.21 -15.55 11.59
CA LYS A 56 -9.13 -16.44 10.86
C LYS A 56 -10.53 -16.49 11.48
N ILE A 57 -10.63 -16.48 12.81
CA ILE A 57 -11.93 -16.47 13.51
C ILE A 57 -12.67 -15.15 13.27
N ILE A 58 -11.96 -14.02 13.36
CA ILE A 58 -12.58 -12.68 13.27
C ILE A 58 -12.93 -12.32 11.81
N LEU A 59 -12.03 -12.60 10.87
CA LEU A 59 -12.16 -12.15 9.47
C LEU A 59 -12.66 -13.26 8.53
N GLY A 60 -12.77 -14.50 8.99
CA GLY A 60 -13.13 -15.64 8.14
C GLY A 60 -12.15 -15.79 6.96
N GLU A 61 -12.70 -15.94 5.76
CA GLU A 61 -11.93 -16.08 4.52
C GLU A 61 -11.11 -14.82 4.16
N MET A 62 -11.53 -13.62 4.59
CA MET A 62 -10.80 -12.36 4.35
C MET A 62 -9.43 -12.33 5.06
N SER A 63 -9.25 -13.18 6.09
CA SER A 63 -7.95 -13.33 6.75
C SER A 63 -6.84 -13.72 5.78
N VAL A 64 -7.16 -14.44 4.70
CA VAL A 64 -6.17 -14.86 3.71
C VAL A 64 -5.52 -13.66 3.03
N GLU A 65 -6.28 -12.62 2.71
CA GLU A 65 -5.74 -11.42 2.06
C GLU A 65 -4.82 -10.63 3.00
N VAL A 66 -5.18 -10.56 4.29
CA VAL A 66 -4.35 -9.91 5.33
C VAL A 66 -3.05 -10.69 5.59
N LEU A 67 -3.09 -12.02 5.48
CA LEU A 67 -1.95 -12.90 5.71
C LEU A 67 -1.07 -13.07 4.47
N LYS A 68 -1.60 -12.80 3.27
CA LYS A 68 -0.83 -12.77 2.03
C LYS A 68 0.14 -11.60 2.08
N SER A 69 1.38 -11.87 1.72
CA SER A 69 2.39 -10.84 1.54
C SER A 69 3.11 -11.11 0.23
N THR A 70 3.18 -10.09 -0.61
CA THR A 70 3.98 -10.11 -1.83
C THR A 70 4.74 -8.80 -1.92
N THR A 71 6.02 -8.89 -2.26
CA THR A 71 6.83 -7.72 -2.60
C THR A 71 6.76 -7.56 -4.11
N VAL A 72 6.09 -6.51 -4.56
CA VAL A 72 5.83 -6.25 -5.99
C VAL A 72 6.62 -5.04 -6.43
N SER A 73 7.24 -5.11 -7.61
CA SER A 73 8.02 -4.00 -8.18
C SER A 73 7.15 -3.09 -9.06
N SER A 74 7.28 -1.78 -8.85
CA SER A 74 6.72 -0.70 -9.70
C SER A 74 7.62 -0.30 -10.86
N TYR A 75 8.77 -0.95 -11.05
CA TYR A 75 9.81 -0.51 -11.99
C TYR A 75 9.27 -0.28 -13.42
N LYS A 76 8.36 -1.14 -13.89
CA LYS A 76 7.80 -1.01 -15.25
C LYS A 76 6.96 0.27 -15.41
N ILE A 77 6.16 0.66 -14.41
CA ILE A 77 5.33 1.87 -14.48
C ILE A 77 6.18 3.14 -14.31
N GLU A 78 7.24 3.07 -13.51
CA GLU A 78 8.24 4.15 -13.42
C GLU A 78 8.94 4.38 -14.76
N LYS A 79 9.32 3.29 -15.46
CA LYS A 79 9.91 3.38 -16.81
C LYS A 79 8.95 3.87 -17.88
N ALA A 80 7.64 3.72 -17.67
CA ALA A 80 6.62 4.33 -18.53
C ALA A 80 6.42 5.84 -18.28
N GLY A 81 7.19 6.43 -17.36
CA GLY A 81 7.16 7.87 -17.06
C GLY A 81 6.23 8.26 -15.92
N TYR A 82 5.72 7.31 -15.14
CA TYR A 82 4.87 7.64 -14.00
C TYR A 82 5.69 8.23 -12.84
N HIS A 83 5.24 9.37 -12.32
CA HIS A 83 5.80 10.00 -11.14
C HIS A 83 4.81 9.90 -9.98
N PHE A 84 5.22 9.25 -8.90
CA PHE A 84 4.36 9.01 -7.73
C PHE A 84 4.14 10.29 -6.93
N LEU A 85 2.87 10.58 -6.62
CA LEU A 85 2.45 11.62 -5.69
C LEU A 85 2.75 11.23 -4.24
N TYR A 86 2.53 9.95 -3.91
CA TYR A 86 2.74 9.40 -2.56
C TYR A 86 3.68 8.19 -2.62
N PRO A 87 5.01 8.40 -2.76
CA PRO A 87 5.97 7.32 -2.96
C PRO A 87 6.19 6.44 -1.71
N THR A 88 5.72 6.88 -0.53
CA THR A 88 5.86 6.15 0.73
C THR A 88 4.52 6.07 1.46
N VAL A 89 4.41 5.11 2.36
CA VAL A 89 3.19 4.93 3.16
C VAL A 89 2.93 6.14 4.07
N GLU A 90 3.98 6.80 4.56
CA GLU A 90 3.87 7.97 5.44
C GLU A 90 3.28 9.18 4.70
N THR A 91 3.71 9.43 3.46
CA THR A 91 3.16 10.55 2.67
C THR A 91 1.71 10.29 2.31
N ALA A 92 1.36 9.05 1.95
CA ALA A 92 -0.01 8.64 1.69
C ALA A 92 -0.90 8.77 2.95
N LEU A 93 -0.45 8.24 4.09
CA LEU A 93 -1.20 8.30 5.35
C LEU A 93 -1.43 9.73 5.84
N LYS A 94 -0.41 10.59 5.77
CA LYS A 94 -0.55 12.02 6.11
C LYS A 94 -1.61 12.69 5.23
N GLN A 95 -1.60 12.44 3.93
CA GLN A 95 -2.61 12.97 3.02
C GLN A 95 -4.02 12.48 3.33
N ILE A 96 -4.18 11.24 3.77
CA ILE A 96 -5.49 10.65 4.05
C ILE A 96 -6.05 11.16 5.39
N LEU A 97 -5.20 11.30 6.41
CA LEU A 97 -5.64 11.49 7.80
C LEU A 97 -5.44 12.90 8.37
N LEU A 98 -4.58 13.74 7.76
CA LEU A 98 -4.30 15.11 8.24
C LEU A 98 -4.83 16.20 7.29
N LYS A 99 -5.83 15.86 6.48
CA LYS A 99 -6.46 16.81 5.54
C LYS A 99 -7.21 17.93 6.24
#